data_AF-A0A2E7XJ54-F1
#
_entry.id   AF-A0A2E7XJ54-F1
#
_cell.length_a   1.000
_cell.length_b   1.000
_cell.length_c   1.000
_cell.angle_alpha   90.00
_cell.angle_beta   90.00
_cell.angle_gamma   90.00
#
_symmetry.space_group_name_H-M   'P 1'
#
loop_
_entity.id
_entity.type
_entity.pdbx_description
1 polymer ?
#
loop_
_entity_poly.entity_id
_entity_poly.type
_entity_poly.pdbx_seq_one_letter_code
_entity_poly.pdbx_strand_id
1 'polypeptide(L)'
;MAVLSPEHFFVIDSGAGSTLNIMTARLPTQRLDGVLLTHFHSDHIAELYELNLNSWVQGREHPLAVYWPEGVKQVVEGVNQTYELDVSYRVAHHGSDL
;
A
#
# COMPACT_ATOMS: atom_id res chain seq x y z
N MET A 1 -6.80 10.20 1.26
CA MET A 1 -6.60 11.34 0.32
C MET A 1 -5.40 11.04 -0.58
N ALA A 2 -5.28 11.65 -1.76
CA ALA A 2 -4.16 11.44 -2.67
C ALA A 2 -3.53 12.78 -3.08
N VAL A 3 -2.19 12.86 -3.12
CA VAL A 3 -1.42 14.02 -3.57
C VAL A 3 -0.57 13.60 -4.76
N LEU A 4 -0.79 14.22 -5.91
CA LEU A 4 -0.13 13.88 -7.16
C LEU A 4 0.57 15.10 -7.75
N SER A 5 1.80 14.91 -8.21
CA SER A 5 2.55 15.79 -9.09
C SER A 5 2.97 15.00 -10.35
N PRO A 6 3.66 15.63 -11.32
CA PRO A 6 4.22 14.90 -12.45
C PRO A 6 5.22 13.81 -12.04
N GLU A 7 5.97 14.04 -10.96
CA GLU A 7 7.07 13.18 -10.50
C GLU A 7 6.69 12.31 -9.30
N HIS A 8 5.71 12.74 -8.50
CA HIS A 8 5.41 12.11 -7.23
C HIS A 8 3.93 11.77 -7.05
N PHE A 9 3.66 10.68 -6.35
CA PHE A 9 2.34 10.26 -5.92
C PHE A 9 2.39 9.71 -4.49
N PHE A 10 1.69 10.39 -3.58
CA PHE A 10 1.48 9.94 -2.21
C PHE A 10 -0.01 9.74 -1.90
N VAL A 11 -0.28 8.76 -1.03
CA VAL A 11 -1.59 8.58 -0.40
C VAL A 11 -1.48 9.02 1.06
N ILE A 12 -2.51 9.67 1.57
CA ILE A 12 -2.65 10.06 2.98
C ILE A 12 -3.75 9.18 3.58
N ASP A 13 -3.33 8.30 4.50
CA ASP A 13 -4.10 7.21 5.12
C ASP A 13 -4.65 6.16 4.15
N SER A 14 -4.82 4.93 4.63
CA SER A 14 -5.45 3.82 3.89
C SER A 14 -6.40 3.03 4.79
N GLY A 15 -7.64 3.51 4.89
CA GLY A 15 -8.75 2.84 5.55
C GLY A 15 -9.59 1.97 4.62
N ALA A 16 -10.64 1.35 5.16
CA ALA A 16 -11.61 0.57 4.38
C ALA A 16 -12.19 1.36 3.19
N GLY A 17 -12.17 0.76 2.00
CA GLY A 17 -12.60 1.34 0.73
C GLY A 17 -11.58 2.25 0.05
N SER A 18 -10.42 2.52 0.66
CA SER A 18 -9.42 3.42 0.07
C SER A 18 -8.88 2.89 -1.25
N THR A 19 -8.55 1.60 -1.30
CA THR A 19 -8.00 0.95 -2.50
C THR A 19 -9.02 0.96 -3.64
N LEU A 20 -10.28 0.63 -3.34
CA LEU A 20 -11.37 0.69 -4.32
C LEU A 20 -11.58 2.10 -4.86
N ASN A 21 -11.57 3.12 -3.99
CA ASN A 21 -11.72 4.51 -4.40
C ASN A 21 -10.57 4.95 -5.32
N ILE A 22 -9.33 4.60 -4.98
CA ILE A 22 -8.13 4.88 -5.78
C ILE A 22 -8.24 4.23 -7.17
N MET A 23 -8.64 2.96 -7.22
CA MET A 23 -8.84 2.23 -8.48
C MET A 23 -9.97 2.84 -9.32
N THR A 24 -11.09 3.19 -8.70
CA THR A 24 -12.25 3.81 -9.37
C THR A 24 -11.87 5.18 -9.95
N ALA A 25 -11.05 5.95 -9.23
CA ALA A 25 -10.49 7.21 -9.70
C ALA A 25 -9.40 7.05 -10.78
N ARG A 26 -8.99 5.81 -11.10
CA ARG A 26 -7.95 5.48 -12.10
C ARG A 26 -6.61 6.20 -11.82
N LEU A 27 -6.26 6.33 -10.54
CA LEU A 27 -4.97 6.91 -10.17
C LEU A 27 -3.83 5.95 -10.58
N PRO A 28 -2.66 6.48 -10.98
CA PRO A 28 -1.55 5.66 -11.48
C PRO A 28 -0.79 5.00 -10.30
N THR A 29 -1.34 3.96 -9.69
CA THR A 29 -0.75 3.29 -8.52
C THR A 29 0.61 2.63 -8.78
N GLN A 30 1.01 2.48 -10.05
CA GLN A 30 2.32 1.98 -10.47
C GLN A 30 3.45 2.91 -10.05
N ARG A 31 3.17 4.21 -9.93
CA ARG A 31 4.12 5.25 -9.49
C ARG A 31 3.90 5.70 -8.05
N LEU A 32 3.18 4.92 -7.24
CA LEU A 32 2.91 5.28 -5.85
C LEU A 32 4.23 5.26 -5.06
N ASP A 33 4.70 6.42 -4.63
CA ASP A 33 5.93 6.58 -3.85
C ASP A 33 5.76 6.09 -2.42
N GLY A 34 4.60 6.39 -1.81
CA GLY A 34 4.37 6.04 -0.42
C GLY A 34 3.03 6.46 0.16
N VAL A 35 2.85 6.05 1.42
CA VAL A 35 1.70 6.38 2.26
C VAL A 35 2.16 7.22 3.44
N LEU A 36 1.54 8.37 3.63
CA LEU A 36 1.68 9.22 4.80
C LEU A 36 0.53 8.88 5.76
N LEU A 37 0.84 8.40 6.96
CA LEU A 37 -0.20 8.14 7.96
C LEU A 37 -0.45 9.39 8.81
N THR A 38 -1.65 9.52 9.35
CA THR A 38 -2.01 10.58 10.31
C THR A 38 -2.13 10.07 11.74
N HIS A 39 -2.45 8.79 11.93
CA HIS A 39 -2.46 8.05 13.19
C HIS A 39 -2.84 6.57 12.92
N PHE A 40 -3.03 5.77 13.98
CA PHE A 40 -3.24 4.31 13.88
C PHE A 40 -4.65 3.83 14.26
N HIS A 41 -5.68 4.67 14.10
CA HIS A 41 -7.02 4.11 14.09
C HIS A 41 -7.22 3.24 12.84
N SER A 42 -8.04 2.20 12.97
CA SER A 42 -8.21 1.19 11.93
C SER A 42 -8.69 1.80 10.61
N ASP A 43 -9.52 2.84 10.66
CA ASP A 43 -9.99 3.60 9.51
C ASP A 43 -8.90 4.41 8.78
N HIS A 44 -7.66 4.38 9.28
CA HIS A 44 -6.49 5.01 8.63
C HIS A 44 -5.44 4.00 8.15
N ILE A 45 -5.51 2.73 8.58
CA ILE A 45 -4.49 1.71 8.28
C ILE A 45 -5.02 0.36 7.76
N ALA A 46 -6.34 0.12 7.81
CA ALA A 46 -6.93 -1.18 7.51
C ALA A 46 -6.64 -1.72 6.10
N GLU A 47 -6.38 -0.85 5.11
CA GLU A 47 -6.09 -1.24 3.73
C GLU A 47 -4.65 -0.94 3.30
N LEU A 48 -3.70 -0.84 4.23
CA LEU A 48 -2.28 -0.71 3.86
C LEU A 48 -1.80 -1.86 2.98
N TYR A 49 -2.21 -3.09 3.29
CA TYR A 49 -1.85 -4.25 2.50
C TYR A 49 -2.47 -4.23 1.10
N GLU A 50 -3.79 -3.98 1.00
CA GLU A 50 -4.49 -3.99 -0.29
C GLU A 50 -3.99 -2.90 -1.23
N LEU A 51 -3.65 -1.71 -0.71
CA LEU A 51 -3.01 -0.66 -1.49
C LEU A 51 -1.61 -1.07 -1.97
N ASN A 52 -0.82 -1.72 -1.10
CA ASN A 52 0.49 -2.25 -1.45
C ASN A 52 0.39 -3.32 -2.54
N LEU A 53 -0.49 -4.31 -2.36
CA LEU A 53 -0.72 -5.39 -3.31
C LEU A 53 -1.21 -4.85 -4.66
N ASN A 54 -2.20 -3.96 -4.66
CA ASN A 54 -2.73 -3.38 -5.89
C ASN A 54 -1.66 -2.62 -6.68
N SER A 55 -0.90 -1.75 -6.00
CA SER A 55 0.18 -1.00 -6.67
C SER A 55 1.28 -1.90 -7.20
N TRP A 56 1.63 -2.97 -6.47
CA TRP A 56 2.61 -3.96 -6.90
C TRP A 56 2.15 -4.71 -8.15
N VAL A 57 0.93 -5.29 -8.14
CA VAL A 57 0.34 -6.01 -9.29
C VAL A 57 0.20 -5.11 -10.54
N GLN A 58 0.08 -3.80 -10.34
CA GLN A 58 0.00 -2.85 -11.43
C GLN A 58 1.39 -2.47 -12.01
N GLY A 59 2.48 -2.92 -11.39
CA GLY A 59 3.86 -2.73 -11.88
C GLY A 59 4.72 -1.77 -11.07
N ARG A 60 4.40 -1.50 -9.79
CA ARG A 60 5.33 -0.74 -8.92
C ARG A 60 6.58 -1.59 -8.61
N GLU A 61 7.75 -1.07 -8.95
CA GLU A 61 9.03 -1.83 -8.92
C GLU A 61 9.83 -1.73 -7.60
N HIS A 62 9.45 -0.84 -6.69
CA HIS A 62 10.18 -0.56 -5.44
C HIS A 62 9.24 -0.74 -4.25
N PRO A 63 9.73 -1.14 -3.04
CA PRO A 63 8.87 -1.30 -1.86
C PRO A 63 8.03 -0.07 -1.53
N LEU A 64 6.80 -0.26 -1.04
CA LEU A 64 5.94 0.85 -0.65
C LEU A 64 6.47 1.50 0.63
N ALA A 65 6.86 2.77 0.56
CA ALA A 65 7.27 3.51 1.75
C ALA A 65 6.04 3.90 2.59
N VAL A 66 6.14 3.74 3.91
CA VAL A 66 5.09 4.16 4.87
C VAL A 66 5.71 5.08 5.89
N TYR A 67 5.17 6.30 6.03
CA TYR A 67 5.76 7.37 6.82
C TYR A 67 4.89 7.75 8.00
N TRP A 68 5.48 7.70 9.19
CA TRP A 68 4.97 8.26 10.46
C TRP A 68 6.08 8.22 11.53
N PRO A 69 6.13 9.11 12.55
CA PRO A 69 7.27 9.20 13.46
C PRO A 69 7.50 7.96 14.34
N GLU A 70 6.51 7.58 15.16
CA GLU A 70 6.65 6.52 16.17
C GLU A 70 5.61 5.42 15.94
N GLY A 71 6.01 4.15 16.10
CA GLY A 71 5.13 2.99 15.98
C GLY A 71 4.85 2.51 14.55
N VAL A 72 5.26 3.24 13.51
CA VAL A 72 5.02 2.86 12.11
C VAL A 72 5.63 1.51 11.75
N LYS A 73 6.81 1.22 12.32
CA LYS A 73 7.51 -0.04 12.13
C LYS A 73 6.67 -1.23 12.62
N GLN A 74 6.04 -1.10 13.79
CA GLN A 74 5.18 -2.15 14.34
C GLN A 74 3.96 -2.41 13.46
N VAL A 75 3.35 -1.37 12.89
CA VAL A 75 2.23 -1.50 11.95
C VAL A 75 2.68 -2.24 10.68
N VAL A 76 3.78 -1.81 10.06
CA VAL A 76 4.30 -2.41 8.83
C VAL A 76 4.72 -3.86 9.05
N GLU A 77 5.41 -4.17 10.15
CA GLU A 77 5.80 -5.55 10.49
C GLU A 77 4.58 -6.44 10.74
N GLY A 78 3.57 -5.93 11.46
CA GLY A 78 2.32 -6.66 11.69
C GLY A 78 1.55 -6.95 10.40
N VAL A 79 1.50 -5.98 9.47
CA VAL A 79 0.91 -6.18 8.15
C VAL A 79 1.68 -7.24 7.36
N ASN A 80 3.01 -7.13 7.30
CA ASN A 80 3.84 -8.10 6.58
C ASN A 80 3.70 -9.53 7.14
N GLN A 81 3.69 -9.68 8.46
CA GLN A 81 3.47 -10.98 9.12
C GLN A 81 2.08 -11.54 8.82
N THR A 82 1.05 -10.69 8.85
CA THR A 82 -0.34 -11.12 8.60
C THR A 82 -0.52 -11.70 7.20
N TYR A 83 0.17 -11.13 6.20
CA TYR A 83 -0.01 -11.47 4.79
C TYR A 83 1.14 -12.29 4.19
N GLU A 84 2.07 -12.80 5.00
CA GLU A 84 3.20 -13.61 4.54
C GLU A 84 2.76 -14.83 3.72
N LEU A 85 1.67 -15.49 4.15
CA LEU A 85 1.10 -16.61 3.42
C LEU A 85 0.51 -16.18 2.08
N ASP A 86 -0.21 -15.06 2.00
CA ASP A 86 -0.76 -14.57 0.73
C ASP A 86 0.37 -14.34 -0.29
N VAL A 87 1.44 -13.63 0.12
CA VAL A 87 2.61 -13.39 -0.73
C VAL A 87 3.21 -14.72 -1.20
N SER A 88 3.37 -15.68 -0.29
CA SER A 88 3.91 -17.01 -0.62
C SER A 88 3.05 -17.75 -1.66
N TYR A 89 1.73 -17.75 -1.50
CA TYR A 89 0.81 -18.37 -2.46
C TYR A 89 0.84 -17.65 -3.81
N ARG A 90 0.89 -16.32 -3.84
CA ARG A 90 0.97 -15.56 -5.10
C ARG A 90 2.24 -15.87 -5.88
N VAL A 91 3.39 -15.86 -5.21
CA VAL A 91 4.68 -16.20 -5.83
C VAL A 91 4.66 -17.63 -6.36
N ALA A 92 4.08 -18.58 -5.62
CA ALA A 92 3.95 -19.96 -6.09
C ALA A 92 3.06 -20.10 -7.34
N HIS A 93 1.99 -19.30 -7.46
CA HIS A 93 1.04 -19.38 -8.57
C HIS A 93 1.45 -18.55 -9.80
N HIS A 94 2.21 -17.48 -9.62
CA HIS A 94 2.47 -16.47 -10.66
C HIS A 94 3.95 -16.14 -10.88
N GLY A 95 4.86 -16.67 -10.06
CA GLY A 95 6.29 -16.36 -10.09
C GLY A 95 6.66 -15.18 -9.19
N SER A 96 7.97 -14.95 -9.00
CA SER A 96 8.50 -13.82 -8.23
C SER A 96 8.38 -12.48 -8.95
N ASP A 97 8.16 -12.54 -10.27
CA ASP A 97 8.15 -11.39 -11.17
C ASP A 97 6.74 -10.83 -11.40
N LEU A 98 5.84 -11.14 -10.47
CA LEU A 98 4.50 -10.54 -10.39
C LEU A 98 4.56 -9.01 -10.44
#